data_AF-A0A3C1UJ28-F1
#
_entry.id   AF-A0A3C1UJ28-F1
#
_cell.length_a   1.000
_cell.length_b   1.000
_cell.length_c   1.000
_cell.angle_alpha   90.00
_cell.angle_beta   90.00
_cell.angle_gamma   90.00
#
_symmetry.space_group_name_H-M   'P 1'
#
loop_
_entity.id
_entity.type
_entity.pdbx_description
1 polymer ?
#
loop_
_entity_poly.entity_id
_entity_poly.type
_entity_poly.pdbx_seq_one_letter_code
_entity_poly.pdbx_strand_id
1 'polypeptide(L)'
;MIPRLLLFLRKRFDKDAFTGLPLTIFSAVFLIFLGTFAGITDAIVNSLAIVKLDDNFERFLYVLRTPLGANIFYVITNFAGQTTIIILGVATAIYLLFRKEFLYLYTLMLIFAGTESSVYLIKIMINRPRPIADIAYYIESSGSFPSGHSAIAMAFFGFITYYIVRHITGKNNRTIVVTLGSILIFLIGFSRLYLGVHFLSDVLG
;
A
#
# COMPACT_ATOMS: atom_id res chain seq x y z
N MET A 1 11.91 -4.98 46.01
CA MET A 1 10.73 -5.41 45.24
C MET A 1 10.77 -4.65 43.92
N ILE A 2 10.97 -5.32 42.77
CA ILE A 2 11.01 -4.61 41.48
C ILE A 2 9.60 -4.07 41.20
N PRO A 3 9.42 -2.76 40.94
CA PRO A 3 8.14 -2.17 40.59
C PRO A 3 7.46 -2.92 39.43
N ARG A 4 6.15 -3.14 39.53
CA ARG A 4 5.36 -3.81 38.48
C ARG A 4 5.56 -3.18 37.09
N LEU A 5 5.76 -1.87 37.04
CA LEU A 5 6.08 -1.13 35.82
C LEU A 5 7.42 -1.56 35.19
N LEU A 6 8.47 -1.76 36.00
CA LEU A 6 9.78 -2.20 35.50
C LEU A 6 9.75 -3.63 34.96
N LEU A 7 8.94 -4.52 35.58
CA LEU A 7 8.72 -5.86 35.06
C LEU A 7 7.96 -5.85 33.74
N PHE A 8 6.95 -5.00 33.60
CA PHE A 8 6.23 -4.79 32.34
C PHE A 8 7.16 -4.28 31.24
N LEU A 9 7.94 -3.23 31.50
CA LEU A 9 8.88 -2.67 30.53
C LEU A 9 9.94 -3.69 30.10
N ARG A 10 10.51 -4.46 31.04
CA ARG A 10 11.48 -5.51 30.71
C ARG A 10 10.89 -6.56 29.78
N LYS A 11 9.63 -6.97 29.98
CA LYS A 11 8.94 -7.93 29.10
C LYS A 11 8.75 -7.41 27.68
N ARG A 12 8.71 -6.08 27.46
CA ARG A 12 8.60 -5.48 26.11
C ARG A 12 9.88 -5.62 25.27
N PHE A 13 11.01 -5.96 25.86
CA PHE A 13 12.27 -6.21 25.15
C PHE A 13 12.59 -7.70 24.95
N ASP A 14 11.68 -8.58 25.36
CA ASP A 14 11.81 -10.03 25.17
C ASP A 14 11.72 -10.40 23.68
N LYS A 15 12.75 -11.06 23.14
CA LYS A 15 12.84 -11.41 21.72
C LYS A 15 12.14 -12.74 21.39
N ASP A 16 11.94 -13.58 22.39
CA ASP A 16 11.50 -14.96 22.22
C ASP A 16 9.97 -15.07 22.30
N ALA A 17 9.33 -14.13 23.01
CA ALA A 17 7.88 -14.00 23.03
C ALA A 17 7.38 -12.94 22.02
N PHE A 18 6.40 -13.29 21.19
CA PHE A 18 5.75 -12.33 20.28
C PHE A 18 5.23 -11.09 21.02
N THR A 19 4.70 -11.28 22.23
CA THR A 19 4.17 -10.20 23.08
C THR A 19 5.23 -9.25 23.64
N GLY A 20 6.52 -9.56 23.46
CA GLY A 20 7.64 -8.72 23.85
C GLY A 20 8.07 -7.74 22.77
N LEU A 21 9.32 -7.86 22.31
CA LEU A 21 9.96 -7.00 21.32
C LEU A 21 9.25 -7.03 19.96
N PRO A 22 8.82 -8.19 19.40
CA PRO A 22 8.13 -8.22 18.11
C PRO A 22 6.85 -7.39 18.11
N LEU A 23 5.97 -7.57 19.09
CA LEU A 23 4.75 -6.77 19.24
C LEU A 23 5.08 -5.30 19.53
N THR A 24 6.15 -5.00 20.26
CA THR A 24 6.58 -3.61 20.51
C THR A 24 6.98 -2.92 19.22
N ILE A 25 7.83 -3.56 18.42
CA ILE A 25 8.25 -3.02 17.12
C ILE A 25 7.04 -2.90 16.20
N PHE A 26 6.19 -3.92 16.12
CA PHE A 26 4.98 -3.90 15.30
C PHE A 26 4.06 -2.75 15.68
N SER A 27 3.75 -2.58 16.97
CA SER A 27 2.91 -1.48 17.46
C SER A 27 3.54 -0.11 17.22
N ALA A 28 4.86 0.04 17.42
CA ALA A 28 5.55 1.30 17.16
C ALA A 28 5.51 1.66 15.66
N VAL A 29 5.81 0.72 14.78
CA VAL A 29 5.75 0.90 13.32
C VAL A 29 4.32 1.22 12.88
N PHE A 30 3.32 0.49 13.40
CA PHE A 30 1.91 0.77 13.12
C PHE A 30 1.51 2.19 13.53
N LEU A 31 1.90 2.65 14.73
CA LEU A 31 1.60 4.01 15.20
C LEU A 31 2.30 5.08 14.37
N ILE A 32 3.53 4.82 13.90
CA ILE A 32 4.26 5.73 12.99
C ILE A 32 3.53 5.84 11.66
N PHE A 33 3.09 4.71 11.08
CA PHE A 33 2.33 4.73 9.82
C PHE A 33 0.97 5.40 9.98
N LEU A 34 0.24 5.08 11.06
CA LEU A 34 -1.04 5.72 11.37
C LEU A 34 -0.88 7.23 11.58
N GLY A 35 0.16 7.65 12.31
CA GLY A 35 0.47 9.07 12.53
C GLY A 35 0.85 9.79 11.24
N THR A 36 1.67 9.16 10.40
CA THR A 36 2.04 9.69 9.08
C THR A 36 0.82 9.82 8.18
N PHE A 37 -0.03 8.79 8.11
CA PHE A 37 -1.27 8.79 7.35
C PHE A 37 -2.22 9.90 7.81
N ALA A 38 -2.42 10.02 9.13
CA ALA A 38 -3.25 11.08 9.70
C ALA A 38 -2.67 12.47 9.40
N GLY A 39 -1.36 12.64 9.49
CA GLY A 39 -0.68 13.90 9.17
C GLY A 39 -0.80 14.28 7.69
N ILE A 40 -0.67 13.31 6.77
CA ILE A 40 -0.90 13.54 5.33
C ILE A 40 -2.35 13.91 5.08
N THR A 41 -3.30 13.18 5.69
CA THR A 41 -4.74 13.43 5.55
C THR A 41 -5.10 14.85 6.02
N ASP A 42 -4.63 15.25 7.20
CA ASP A 42 -4.83 16.60 7.72
C ASP A 42 -4.22 17.66 6.80
N ALA A 43 -3.00 17.44 6.34
CA ALA A 43 -2.29 18.41 5.53
C ALA A 43 -2.85 18.54 4.09
N ILE A 44 -3.44 17.50 3.51
CA ILE A 44 -4.15 17.62 2.23
C ILE A 44 -5.38 18.55 2.36
N VAL A 45 -6.05 18.52 3.50
CA VAL A 45 -7.26 19.33 3.75
C VAL A 45 -6.91 20.75 4.17
N ASN A 46 -5.89 20.91 5.02
CA ASN A 46 -5.62 22.14 5.74
C ASN A 46 -4.34 22.88 5.29
N SER A 47 -3.47 22.26 4.49
CA SER A 47 -2.17 22.83 4.12
C SER A 47 -2.02 23.12 2.62
N LEU A 48 -1.94 24.40 2.29
CA LEU A 48 -1.61 24.87 0.93
C LEU A 48 -0.22 24.41 0.46
N ALA A 49 0.69 24.09 1.38
CA ALA A 49 2.04 23.65 1.01
C ALA A 49 2.02 22.26 0.36
N ILE A 50 1.24 21.32 0.90
CA ILE A 50 1.10 19.98 0.31
C ILE A 50 0.38 20.06 -1.02
N VAL A 51 -0.70 20.83 -1.11
CA VAL A 51 -1.44 20.99 -2.37
C VAL A 51 -0.53 21.53 -3.47
N LYS A 52 0.27 22.56 -3.19
CA LYS A 52 1.24 23.10 -4.16
C LYS A 52 2.34 22.10 -4.52
N LEU A 53 2.81 21.32 -3.56
CA LEU A 53 3.82 20.28 -3.81
C LEU A 53 3.26 19.22 -4.77
N ASP A 54 2.04 18.76 -4.51
CA ASP A 54 1.33 17.80 -5.35
C ASP A 54 1.15 18.33 -6.77
N ASP A 55 0.65 19.56 -6.93
CA ASP A 55 0.44 20.19 -8.24
C ASP A 55 1.77 20.35 -9.01
N ASN A 56 2.84 20.78 -8.33
CA ASN A 56 4.15 20.95 -8.94
C ASN A 56 4.74 19.61 -9.38
N PHE A 57 4.60 18.58 -8.54
CA PHE A 57 5.12 17.25 -8.83
C PHE A 57 4.36 16.57 -9.98
N GLU A 58 3.04 16.73 -10.01
CA GLU A 58 2.20 16.26 -11.11
C GLU A 58 2.59 16.91 -12.44
N ARG A 59 2.71 18.25 -12.47
CA ARG A 59 3.13 18.99 -13.67
C ARG A 59 4.53 18.60 -14.12
N PHE A 60 5.45 18.40 -13.18
CA PHE A 60 6.81 17.91 -13.49
C PHE A 60 6.76 16.56 -14.20
N LEU A 61 6.00 15.60 -13.68
CA LEU A 61 5.85 14.28 -14.32
C LEU A 61 5.11 14.34 -15.65
N TYR A 62 4.12 15.23 -15.80
CA TYR A 62 3.45 15.46 -17.06
C TYR A 62 4.41 15.94 -18.15
N VAL A 63 5.29 16.90 -17.85
CA VAL A 63 6.31 17.40 -18.79
C VAL A 63 7.30 16.30 -19.19
N LEU A 64 7.62 15.38 -18.28
CA LEU A 64 8.50 14.23 -18.57
C LEU A 64 7.77 13.06 -19.24
N ARG A 65 6.46 13.14 -19.44
CA ARG A 65 5.67 12.04 -19.95
C ARG A 65 5.94 11.83 -21.44
N THR A 66 6.27 10.59 -21.81
CA THR A 66 6.37 10.18 -23.21
C THR A 66 5.26 9.18 -23.56
N PRO A 67 4.85 9.06 -24.83
CA PRO A 67 3.85 8.06 -25.24
C PRO A 67 4.26 6.62 -24.89
N LEU A 68 5.55 6.27 -25.07
CA LEU A 68 6.07 4.95 -24.70
C LEU A 68 6.02 4.73 -23.18
N GLY A 69 6.50 5.72 -22.40
CA GLY A 69 6.45 5.65 -20.95
C GLY A 69 5.02 5.51 -20.43
N ALA A 70 4.07 6.27 -21.00
CA ALA A 70 2.67 6.20 -20.61
C ALA A 70 2.08 4.81 -20.87
N ASN A 71 2.37 4.19 -22.03
CA ASN A 71 1.93 2.82 -22.31
C ASN A 71 2.56 1.79 -21.35
N ILE A 72 3.86 1.90 -21.06
CA ILE A 72 4.54 1.02 -20.11
C ILE A 72 3.89 1.12 -18.73
N PHE A 73 3.72 2.33 -18.21
CA PHE A 73 3.12 2.54 -16.89
C PHE A 73 1.63 2.20 -16.87
N TYR A 74 0.93 2.34 -17.99
CA TYR A 74 -0.44 1.86 -18.12
C TYR A 74 -0.52 0.34 -18.00
N VAL A 75 0.40 -0.41 -18.62
CA VAL A 75 0.46 -1.87 -18.42
C VAL A 75 0.81 -2.22 -16.97
N ILE A 76 1.78 -1.51 -16.37
CA ILE A 76 2.19 -1.73 -14.98
C ILE A 76 1.03 -1.48 -14.01
N THR A 77 0.29 -0.38 -14.15
CA THR A 77 -0.81 -0.08 -13.22
C THR A 77 -1.92 -1.12 -13.28
N ASN A 78 -2.12 -1.76 -14.44
CA ASN A 78 -3.15 -2.78 -14.62
C ASN A 78 -2.87 -4.08 -13.84
N PHE A 79 -1.66 -4.29 -13.30
CA PHE A 79 -1.41 -5.37 -12.32
C PHE A 79 -2.20 -5.18 -11.03
N ALA A 80 -2.45 -3.93 -10.62
CA ALA A 80 -3.34 -3.58 -9.51
C ALA A 80 -4.74 -3.16 -10.00
N GLY A 81 -5.05 -3.34 -11.28
CA GLY A 81 -6.38 -3.11 -11.81
C GLY A 81 -7.39 -4.09 -11.22
N GLN A 82 -8.63 -3.64 -11.06
CA GLN A 82 -9.70 -4.40 -10.39
C GLN A 82 -9.84 -5.83 -10.94
N THR A 83 -9.90 -5.99 -12.27
CA THR A 83 -10.04 -7.31 -12.90
C THR A 83 -8.86 -8.22 -12.58
N THR A 84 -7.63 -7.71 -12.71
CA THR A 84 -6.41 -8.48 -12.43
C THR A 84 -6.36 -8.91 -10.97
N ILE A 85 -6.66 -8.00 -10.05
CA ILE A 85 -6.68 -8.29 -8.60
C ILE A 85 -7.74 -9.32 -8.26
N ILE A 86 -8.95 -9.25 -8.85
CA ILE A 86 -9.99 -10.26 -8.62
C ILE A 86 -9.50 -11.64 -9.10
N ILE A 87 -8.93 -11.72 -10.31
CA ILE A 87 -8.43 -12.98 -10.87
C ILE A 87 -7.33 -13.56 -9.99
N LEU A 88 -6.32 -12.75 -9.64
CA LEU A 88 -5.20 -13.20 -8.82
C LEU A 88 -5.64 -13.53 -7.39
N GLY A 89 -6.56 -12.76 -6.82
CA GLY A 89 -7.12 -12.98 -5.49
C GLY A 89 -7.89 -14.29 -5.41
N VAL A 90 -8.77 -14.56 -6.39
CA VAL A 90 -9.52 -15.83 -6.48
C VAL A 90 -8.56 -17.00 -6.71
N ALA A 91 -7.61 -16.87 -7.63
CA ALA A 91 -6.61 -17.93 -7.87
C ALA A 91 -5.80 -18.24 -6.60
N THR A 92 -5.38 -17.20 -5.86
CA THR A 92 -4.67 -17.34 -4.59
C THR A 92 -5.55 -18.01 -3.53
N ALA A 93 -6.82 -17.59 -3.42
CA ALA A 93 -7.77 -18.17 -2.47
C ALA A 93 -8.01 -19.67 -2.75
N ILE A 94 -8.23 -20.03 -4.01
CA ILE A 94 -8.38 -21.42 -4.47
C ILE A 94 -7.11 -22.22 -4.14
N TYR A 95 -5.93 -21.68 -4.44
CA TYR A 95 -4.66 -22.32 -4.12
C TYR A 95 -4.52 -22.58 -2.61
N LEU A 96 -4.76 -21.57 -1.76
CA LEU A 96 -4.68 -21.71 -0.30
C LEU A 96 -5.71 -22.71 0.24
N LEU A 97 -6.91 -22.75 -0.34
CA LEU A 97 -7.95 -23.72 0.00
C LEU A 97 -7.49 -25.15 -0.32
N PHE A 98 -6.92 -25.39 -1.50
CA PHE A 98 -6.37 -26.70 -1.87
C PHE A 98 -5.21 -27.12 -0.97
N ARG A 99 -4.38 -26.16 -0.54
CA ARG A 99 -3.30 -26.39 0.43
C ARG A 99 -3.79 -26.55 1.87
N LYS A 100 -5.09 -26.34 2.14
CA LYS A 100 -5.71 -26.32 3.48
C LYS A 100 -5.07 -25.31 4.43
N GLU A 101 -4.54 -24.23 3.85
CA GLU A 101 -3.81 -23.17 4.55
C GLU A 101 -4.76 -22.06 5.01
N PHE A 102 -5.76 -22.44 5.81
CA PHE A 102 -6.90 -21.59 6.18
C PHE A 102 -6.50 -20.27 6.85
N LEU A 103 -5.42 -20.26 7.63
CA LEU A 103 -4.93 -19.02 8.25
C LEU A 103 -4.54 -17.96 7.20
N TYR A 104 -3.82 -18.37 6.15
CA TYR A 104 -3.44 -17.47 5.05
C TYR A 104 -4.67 -17.08 4.21
N LEU A 105 -5.63 -17.99 4.05
CA LEU A 105 -6.90 -17.69 3.36
C LEU A 105 -7.71 -16.62 4.11
N TYR A 106 -7.88 -16.76 5.42
CA TYR A 106 -8.55 -15.74 6.23
C TYR A 106 -7.78 -14.41 6.23
N THR A 107 -6.45 -14.47 6.26
CA THR A 107 -5.60 -13.28 6.14
C THR A 107 -5.84 -12.56 4.81
N LEU A 108 -5.90 -13.30 3.69
CA LEU A 108 -6.18 -12.75 2.37
C LEU A 108 -7.57 -12.09 2.32
N MET A 109 -8.61 -12.73 2.88
CA MET A 109 -9.95 -12.16 2.95
C MET A 109 -9.99 -10.87 3.78
N LEU A 110 -9.30 -10.86 4.93
CA LEU A 110 -9.20 -9.66 5.77
C LEU A 110 -8.44 -8.53 5.07
N ILE A 111 -7.41 -8.84 4.29
CA ILE A 111 -6.67 -7.86 3.49
C ILE A 111 -7.59 -7.20 2.46
N PHE A 112 -8.36 -7.99 1.70
CA PHE A 112 -9.30 -7.43 0.72
C PHE A 112 -10.39 -6.61 1.39
N ALA A 113 -11.05 -7.17 2.40
CA ALA A 113 -12.12 -6.47 3.11
C ALA A 113 -11.60 -5.17 3.75
N GLY A 114 -10.44 -5.22 4.42
CA GLY A 114 -9.84 -4.07 5.08
C GLY A 114 -9.39 -2.99 4.11
N THR A 115 -8.73 -3.35 3.02
CA THR A 115 -8.24 -2.38 2.02
C THR A 115 -9.41 -1.71 1.29
N GLU A 116 -10.34 -2.49 0.74
CA GLU A 116 -11.47 -1.95 -0.03
C GLU A 116 -12.37 -1.07 0.83
N SER A 117 -12.73 -1.53 2.04
CA SER A 117 -13.57 -0.74 2.95
C SER A 117 -12.89 0.55 3.40
N SER A 118 -11.60 0.50 3.76
CA SER A 118 -10.87 1.68 4.21
C SER A 118 -10.76 2.71 3.08
N VAL A 119 -10.31 2.29 1.89
CA VAL A 119 -10.18 3.18 0.73
C VAL A 119 -11.54 3.79 0.37
N TYR A 120 -12.60 2.99 0.31
CA TYR A 120 -13.95 3.47 -0.01
C TYR A 120 -14.44 4.51 0.99
N LEU A 121 -14.37 4.21 2.29
CA LEU A 121 -14.83 5.11 3.35
C LEU A 121 -14.04 6.42 3.36
N ILE A 122 -12.71 6.35 3.24
CA ILE A 122 -11.86 7.55 3.24
C ILE A 122 -12.13 8.40 1.99
N LYS A 123 -12.32 7.79 0.81
CA LYS A 123 -12.66 8.53 -0.40
C LYS A 123 -13.96 9.32 -0.26
N ILE A 124 -14.96 8.75 0.41
CA ILE A 124 -16.23 9.45 0.68
C ILE A 124 -16.04 10.58 1.69
N MET A 125 -15.27 10.33 2.76
CA MET A 125 -15.05 11.32 3.82
C MET A 125 -14.23 12.53 3.34
N ILE A 126 -13.17 12.29 2.57
CA ILE A 126 -12.26 13.35 2.11
C ILE A 126 -12.77 13.99 0.81
N ASN A 127 -13.40 13.20 -0.07
CA ASN A 127 -13.93 13.64 -1.37
C ASN A 127 -12.96 14.55 -2.16
N ARG A 128 -11.67 14.18 -2.16
CA ARG A 128 -10.63 14.99 -2.79
C ARG A 128 -10.80 15.00 -4.32
N PRO A 129 -10.81 16.18 -4.97
CA PRO A 129 -10.79 16.26 -6.43
C PRO A 129 -9.49 15.65 -6.99
N ARG A 130 -9.56 15.13 -8.21
CA ARG A 130 -8.42 14.56 -8.92
C ARG A 130 -7.60 15.63 -9.64
N PRO A 131 -6.37 15.28 -10.05
CA PRO A 131 -5.64 15.96 -11.13
C PRO A 131 -6.51 16.42 -12.30
N ILE A 132 -6.13 17.52 -12.94
CA ILE A 132 -6.89 18.14 -14.03
C ILE A 132 -7.02 17.15 -15.21
N ALA A 133 -8.23 17.04 -15.79
CA ALA A 133 -8.55 16.06 -16.83
C ALA A 133 -7.63 16.14 -18.07
N ASP A 134 -7.11 17.33 -18.40
CA ASP A 134 -6.19 17.54 -19.54
C ASP A 134 -4.81 16.90 -19.32
N ILE A 135 -4.45 16.58 -18.06
CA ILE A 135 -3.18 15.96 -17.68
C ILE A 135 -3.34 14.44 -17.49
N ALA A 136 -4.53 13.95 -17.16
CA ALA A 136 -4.76 12.54 -16.89
C ALA A 136 -4.69 11.69 -18.17
N TYR A 137 -3.94 10.58 -18.13
CA TYR A 137 -3.86 9.65 -19.27
C TYR A 137 -5.21 8.94 -19.54
N TYR A 138 -6.02 8.75 -18.51
CA TYR A 138 -7.38 8.22 -18.60
C TYR A 138 -8.21 8.73 -17.41
N ILE A 139 -9.53 8.65 -17.53
CA ILE A 139 -10.46 9.24 -16.54
C ILE A 139 -10.84 8.21 -15.48
N GLU A 140 -10.84 8.65 -14.21
CA GLU A 140 -11.44 7.91 -13.09
C GLU A 140 -12.52 8.76 -12.41
N SER A 141 -13.63 8.11 -12.04
CA SER A 141 -14.83 8.79 -11.52
C SER A 141 -14.92 8.85 -9.99
N SER A 142 -14.06 8.12 -9.26
CA SER A 142 -14.04 8.14 -7.78
C SER A 142 -13.08 9.20 -7.23
N GLY A 143 -13.21 9.58 -5.96
CA GLY A 143 -12.30 10.52 -5.29
C GLY A 143 -10.81 10.12 -5.36
N SER A 144 -9.91 11.11 -5.25
CA SER A 144 -8.47 10.91 -5.45
C SER A 144 -7.77 10.22 -4.26
N PHE A 145 -8.09 10.64 -3.03
CA PHE A 145 -7.40 10.20 -1.82
C PHE A 145 -8.16 9.11 -1.04
N PRO A 146 -7.50 8.02 -0.61
CA PRO A 146 -6.16 7.57 -1.02
C PRO A 146 -6.22 6.82 -2.36
N SER A 147 -5.05 6.51 -2.94
CA SER A 147 -4.97 5.74 -4.18
C SER A 147 -5.27 4.26 -3.95
N GLY A 148 -6.41 3.79 -4.49
CA GLY A 148 -6.82 2.39 -4.37
C GLY A 148 -5.83 1.40 -4.99
N HIS A 149 -5.24 1.74 -6.15
CA HIS A 149 -4.22 0.90 -6.81
C HIS A 149 -2.96 0.77 -5.96
N SER A 150 -2.50 1.87 -5.33
CA SER A 150 -1.34 1.82 -4.44
C SER A 150 -1.63 1.03 -3.17
N ALA A 151 -2.79 1.26 -2.55
CA ALA A 151 -3.22 0.56 -1.35
C ALA A 151 -3.33 -0.96 -1.59
N ILE A 152 -4.03 -1.38 -2.65
CA ILE A 152 -4.18 -2.80 -2.96
C ILE A 152 -2.88 -3.45 -3.43
N ALA A 153 -2.02 -2.71 -4.13
CA ALA A 153 -0.71 -3.23 -4.51
C ALA A 153 0.15 -3.54 -3.28
N MET A 154 0.24 -2.59 -2.34
CA MET A 154 0.95 -2.80 -1.08
C MET A 154 0.37 -3.99 -0.31
N ALA A 155 -0.95 -4.05 -0.16
CA ALA A 155 -1.61 -5.06 0.66
C ALA A 155 -1.54 -6.47 0.04
N PHE A 156 -1.95 -6.61 -1.23
CA PHE A 156 -2.00 -7.90 -1.91
C PHE A 156 -0.60 -8.40 -2.30
N PHE A 157 0.21 -7.63 -3.02
CA PHE A 157 1.55 -8.09 -3.40
C PHE A 157 2.50 -8.19 -2.21
N GLY A 158 2.30 -7.37 -1.16
CA GLY A 158 2.99 -7.52 0.11
C GLY A 158 2.64 -8.85 0.78
N PHE A 159 1.36 -9.24 0.78
CA PHE A 159 0.94 -10.56 1.26
C PHE A 159 1.53 -11.71 0.44
N ILE A 160 1.51 -11.63 -0.89
CA ILE A 160 2.13 -12.65 -1.75
C ILE A 160 3.63 -12.75 -1.49
N THR A 161 4.32 -11.61 -1.37
CA THR A 161 5.76 -11.55 -1.05
C THR A 161 6.05 -12.21 0.29
N TYR A 162 5.27 -11.86 1.33
CA TYR A 162 5.38 -12.46 2.66
C TYR A 162 5.14 -13.97 2.60
N TYR A 163 4.06 -14.39 1.94
CA TYR A 163 3.70 -15.79 1.78
C TYR A 163 4.85 -16.58 1.15
N ILE A 164 5.41 -16.11 0.03
CA ILE A 164 6.52 -16.77 -0.65
C ILE A 164 7.76 -16.83 0.25
N VAL A 165 8.14 -15.72 0.90
CA VAL A 165 9.30 -15.66 1.81
C VAL A 165 9.23 -16.69 2.94
N ARG A 166 8.01 -16.98 3.44
CA ARG A 166 7.77 -18.00 4.48
C ARG A 166 7.96 -19.43 3.97
N HIS A 167 7.79 -19.68 2.68
CA HIS A 167 7.82 -21.01 2.09
C HIS A 167 9.11 -21.32 1.30
N ILE A 168 9.94 -20.32 1.02
CA ILE A 168 11.25 -20.52 0.37
C ILE A 168 12.41 -20.65 1.37
N THR A 169 13.42 -21.41 0.95
CA THR A 169 14.69 -21.57 1.66
C THR A 169 15.79 -20.70 1.02
N GLY A 170 16.79 -20.34 1.81
CA GLY A 170 17.93 -19.53 1.38
C GLY A 170 17.73 -18.03 1.54
N LYS A 171 18.72 -17.35 2.14
CA LYS A 171 18.69 -15.90 2.39
C LYS A 171 18.61 -15.09 1.08
N ASN A 172 19.38 -15.50 0.06
CA ASN A 172 19.42 -14.80 -1.22
C ASN A 172 18.07 -14.83 -1.94
N ASN A 173 17.38 -15.98 -1.96
CA ASN A 173 16.05 -16.11 -2.57
C ASN A 173 15.04 -15.21 -1.86
N ARG A 174 15.08 -15.15 -0.53
CA ARG A 174 14.23 -14.24 0.26
C ARG A 174 14.50 -12.78 -0.09
N THR A 175 15.76 -12.38 -0.19
CA THR A 175 16.13 -11.03 -0.61
C THR A 175 15.62 -10.72 -2.01
N ILE A 176 15.78 -11.63 -2.97
CA ILE A 176 15.28 -11.45 -4.34
C ILE A 176 13.77 -11.24 -4.35
N VAL A 177 13.01 -12.09 -3.65
CA VAL A 177 11.54 -11.99 -3.61
C VAL A 177 11.09 -10.68 -2.96
N VAL A 178 11.71 -10.27 -1.85
CA VAL A 178 11.41 -8.98 -1.21
C VAL A 178 11.72 -7.81 -2.13
N THR A 179 12.87 -7.84 -2.81
CA THR A 179 13.29 -6.78 -3.74
C THR A 179 12.32 -6.69 -4.92
N LEU A 180 11.98 -7.80 -5.56
CA LEU A 180 11.05 -7.81 -6.71
C LEU A 180 9.64 -7.38 -6.31
N GLY A 181 9.13 -7.87 -5.17
CA GLY A 181 7.83 -7.45 -4.65
C GLY A 181 7.78 -5.96 -4.34
N SER A 182 8.85 -5.43 -3.70
CA SER A 182 8.96 -4.01 -3.39
C SER A 182 9.05 -3.13 -4.64
N ILE A 183 9.82 -3.57 -5.65
CA ILE A 183 9.91 -2.88 -6.95
C ILE A 183 8.55 -2.86 -7.62
N LEU A 184 7.82 -3.98 -7.65
CA LEU A 184 6.48 -4.02 -8.26
C LEU A 184 5.52 -3.05 -7.58
N ILE A 185 5.45 -3.07 -6.24
CA ILE A 185 4.59 -2.16 -5.47
C ILE A 185 4.96 -0.70 -5.77
N PHE A 186 6.26 -0.38 -5.75
CA PHE A 186 6.74 0.96 -6.07
C PHE A 186 6.36 1.39 -7.49
N LEU A 187 6.58 0.52 -8.48
CA LEU A 187 6.26 0.82 -9.88
C LEU A 187 4.76 1.02 -10.11
N ILE A 188 3.91 0.23 -9.42
CA ILE A 188 2.46 0.45 -9.45
C ILE A 188 2.11 1.80 -8.82
N GLY A 189 2.63 2.13 -7.65
CA GLY A 189 2.39 3.44 -7.03
C GLY A 189 2.86 4.60 -7.91
N PHE A 190 4.07 4.51 -8.45
CA PHE A 190 4.66 5.51 -9.33
C PHE A 190 3.87 5.66 -10.64
N SER A 191 3.34 4.56 -11.19
CA SER A 191 2.50 4.61 -12.41
C SER A 191 1.29 5.54 -12.24
N ARG A 192 0.72 5.63 -11.03
CA ARG A 192 -0.42 6.51 -10.72
C ARG A 192 -0.06 7.98 -10.88
N LEU A 193 1.14 8.32 -10.43
CA LEU A 193 1.72 9.67 -10.51
C LEU A 193 2.11 9.99 -11.94
N TYR A 194 2.82 9.07 -12.61
CA TYR A 194 3.29 9.25 -13.98
C TYR A 194 2.14 9.43 -14.97
N LEU A 195 1.03 8.69 -14.80
CA LEU A 195 -0.17 8.78 -15.62
C LEU A 195 -1.07 9.97 -15.26
N GLY A 196 -0.73 10.73 -14.21
CA GLY A 196 -1.48 11.93 -13.80
C GLY A 196 -2.88 11.64 -13.30
N VAL A 197 -3.11 10.48 -12.68
CA VAL A 197 -4.44 10.09 -12.16
C VAL A 197 -4.54 10.24 -10.64
N HIS A 198 -3.41 10.44 -9.96
CA HIS A 198 -3.30 10.68 -8.52
C HIS A 198 -2.15 11.64 -8.21
N PHE A 199 -2.28 12.35 -7.09
CA PHE A 199 -1.22 13.16 -6.51
C PHE A 199 -0.22 12.32 -5.71
N LEU A 200 0.95 12.89 -5.40
CA LEU A 200 1.98 12.21 -4.61
C LEU A 200 1.44 11.81 -3.23
N SER A 201 0.74 12.73 -2.57
CA SER A 201 0.16 12.46 -1.27
C SER A 201 -0.94 11.38 -1.28
N ASP A 202 -1.66 11.18 -2.39
CA ASP A 202 -2.62 10.07 -2.54
C ASP A 202 -1.95 8.70 -2.59
N VAL A 203 -0.71 8.62 -3.05
CA VAL A 203 0.06 7.37 -3.15
C VAL A 203 0.81 7.08 -1.85
N LEU A 204 1.22 8.12 -1.12
CA LEU A 204 1.93 7.99 0.16
C LEU A 204 1.01 7.75 1.36
N GLY A 205 -0.23 8.27 1.32
CA GLY A 205 -1.26 7.97 2.30
C GLY A 205 -1.88 6.60 2.05
#